data_AF-A0A3S0GL74-F1
#
_entry.id   AF-A0A3S0GL74-F1
#
_cell.length_a   1.000
_cell.length_b   1.000
_cell.length_c   1.000
_cell.angle_alpha   90.00
_cell.angle_beta   90.00
_cell.angle_gamma   90.00
#
_symmetry.space_group_name_H-M   'P 1'
#
loop_
_entity.id
_entity.type
_entity.pdbx_description
1 polymer ?
#
loop_
_entity_poly.entity_id
_entity_poly.type
_entity_poly.pdbx_seq_one_letter_code
_entity_poly.pdbx_strand_id
1 'polypeptide(L)'
;MLHLSLPQAMANADTVMASAELPAAPDEVIAALVTTGVERWWGSPETYRMTGWNADLRAGGRWNVTMRTADGKRLPAGGRFLEIETPRRIVQTMRYDWDHPALGRHETTLAYLLEPIAGGTRLTICHGGFAGFPDAAAGHAGSWTRVLGWLQRYLSTRGPV
;
A
#
# COMPACT_ATOMS: atom_id res chain seq x y z
N MET A 1 2.63 -2.65 -27.10
CA MET A 1 3.01 -2.80 -25.68
C MET A 1 2.55 -1.54 -24.96
N LEU A 2 1.72 -1.67 -23.92
CA LEU A 2 1.41 -0.53 -23.04
C LEU A 2 2.69 -0.20 -22.27
N HIS A 3 3.29 0.96 -22.54
CA HIS A 3 4.44 1.44 -21.78
C HIS A 3 3.92 2.13 -20.51
N LEU A 4 3.70 1.35 -19.46
CA LEU A 4 3.30 1.91 -18.17
C LEU A 4 4.45 2.74 -17.61
N SER A 5 4.12 3.90 -17.05
CA SER A 5 5.10 4.71 -16.33
C SER A 5 5.58 3.95 -15.08
N LEU A 6 6.87 4.11 -14.76
CA LEU A 6 7.43 3.57 -13.53
C LEU A 6 6.73 4.21 -12.32
N PRO A 7 6.54 3.48 -11.21
CA PRO A 7 6.04 4.06 -9.97
C PRO A 7 6.92 5.21 -9.50
N GLN A 8 6.28 6.26 -8.99
CA GLN A 8 6.96 7.44 -8.46
C GLN A 8 6.48 7.69 -7.04
N ALA A 9 7.37 8.16 -6.17
CA ALA A 9 7.01 8.62 -4.84
C ALA A 9 7.85 9.84 -4.46
N MET A 10 7.25 10.71 -3.65
CA MET A 10 7.89 11.87 -3.05
C MET A 10 7.39 12.03 -1.62
N ALA A 11 8.20 12.66 -0.77
CA ALA A 11 7.86 12.96 0.61
C ALA A 11 8.19 14.41 0.93
N ASN A 12 7.41 14.99 1.82
CA ASN A 12 7.85 16.08 2.68
C ASN A 12 7.93 15.55 4.13
N ALA A 13 8.08 16.43 5.12
CA ALA A 13 8.22 16.02 6.52
C ALA A 13 6.97 15.37 7.14
N ASP A 14 5.80 15.50 6.51
CA ASP A 14 4.52 15.07 7.10
C ASP A 14 3.68 14.15 6.18
N THR A 15 3.93 14.17 4.88
CA THR A 15 3.14 13.43 3.89
C THR A 15 4.04 12.81 2.82
N VAL A 16 3.67 11.59 2.42
CA VAL A 16 4.19 10.85 1.29
C VAL A 16 3.11 10.75 0.23
N MET A 17 3.48 11.08 -0.99
CA MET A 17 2.66 10.87 -2.19
C MET A 17 3.34 9.85 -3.07
N ALA A 18 2.61 8.82 -3.51
CA ALA A 18 3.11 7.86 -4.49
C ALA A 18 2.06 7.57 -5.57
N SER A 19 2.49 7.24 -6.79
CA SER A 19 1.57 6.98 -7.90
C SER A 19 2.10 5.91 -8.83
N ALA A 20 1.18 5.12 -9.40
CA ALA A 20 1.46 4.16 -10.46
C ALA A 20 0.25 3.98 -11.39
N GLU A 21 0.52 3.68 -12.65
CA GLU A 21 -0.48 3.24 -13.61
C GLU A 21 -0.51 1.71 -13.64
N LEU A 22 -1.69 1.14 -13.46
CA LEU A 22 -1.94 -0.29 -13.28
C LEU A 22 -2.84 -0.81 -14.41
N PRO A 23 -2.48 -1.93 -15.07
CA PRO A 23 -3.24 -2.47 -16.20
C PRO A 23 -4.41 -3.34 -15.74
N ALA A 24 -5.26 -2.80 -14.85
CA ALA A 24 -6.41 -3.49 -14.29
C ALA A 24 -7.53 -2.48 -13.98
N ALA A 25 -8.77 -2.96 -13.92
CA ALA A 25 -9.91 -2.13 -13.56
C ALA A 25 -9.86 -1.70 -12.07
N PRO A 26 -10.48 -0.57 -11.68
CA PRO A 26 -10.43 -0.07 -10.31
C PRO A 26 -10.90 -1.09 -9.25
N ASP A 27 -11.94 -1.88 -9.56
CA ASP A 27 -12.42 -2.96 -8.69
C ASP A 27 -11.36 -4.04 -8.44
N GLU A 28 -10.61 -4.43 -9.47
CA GLU A 28 -9.52 -5.41 -9.37
C GLU A 28 -8.36 -4.87 -8.54
N VAL A 29 -8.03 -3.58 -8.70
CA VAL A 29 -6.99 -2.91 -7.92
C VAL A 29 -7.40 -2.83 -6.44
N ILE A 30 -8.63 -2.44 -6.12
CA ILE A 30 -9.12 -2.45 -4.72
C ILE A 30 -9.10 -3.86 -4.16
N ALA A 31 -9.58 -4.86 -4.89
CA ALA A 31 -9.53 -6.24 -4.45
C ALA A 31 -8.09 -6.67 -4.12
N ALA A 32 -7.11 -6.30 -4.95
CA ALA A 32 -5.70 -6.59 -4.72
C ALA A 32 -5.11 -5.87 -3.50
N LEU A 33 -5.64 -4.70 -3.12
CA LEU A 33 -5.13 -3.87 -2.03
C LEU A 33 -5.68 -4.24 -0.65
N VAL A 34 -6.94 -4.68 -0.55
CA VAL A 34 -7.61 -4.83 0.76
C VAL A 34 -8.19 -6.22 1.05
N THR A 35 -8.06 -7.18 0.13
CA THR A 35 -8.45 -8.58 0.38
C THR A 35 -7.22 -9.45 0.63
N THR A 36 -7.44 -10.74 0.93
CA THR A 36 -6.37 -11.74 1.05
C THR A 36 -5.51 -11.89 -0.22
N GLY A 37 -5.95 -11.34 -1.36
CA GLY A 37 -5.14 -11.22 -2.58
C GLY A 37 -3.82 -10.45 -2.39
N VAL A 38 -3.73 -9.59 -1.37
CA VAL A 38 -2.54 -8.80 -1.08
C VAL A 38 -1.27 -9.64 -0.85
N GLU A 39 -1.41 -10.81 -0.22
CA GLU A 39 -0.28 -11.73 0.09
C GLU A 39 0.37 -12.33 -1.17
N ARG A 40 -0.34 -12.27 -2.31
CA ARG A 40 0.14 -12.81 -3.58
C ARG A 40 1.21 -11.94 -4.23
N TRP A 41 1.25 -10.64 -3.91
CA TRP A 41 2.09 -9.68 -4.62
C TRP A 41 2.90 -8.76 -3.72
N TRP A 42 2.47 -8.49 -2.49
CA TRP A 42 3.17 -7.54 -1.63
C TRP A 42 4.45 -8.13 -1.05
N GLY A 43 5.54 -7.98 -1.79
CA GLY A 43 6.88 -8.34 -1.35
C GLY A 43 7.67 -9.23 -2.29
N SER A 44 8.91 -9.49 -1.88
CA SER A 44 9.78 -10.51 -2.48
C SER A 44 10.54 -11.29 -1.39
N PRO A 45 10.95 -12.54 -1.66
CA PRO A 45 11.77 -13.32 -0.73
C PRO A 45 13.10 -12.65 -0.36
N GLU A 46 13.64 -11.82 -1.25
CA GLU A 46 14.93 -11.12 -1.08
C GLU A 46 14.84 -9.90 -0.15
N THR A 47 13.63 -9.41 0.13
CA THR A 47 13.40 -8.21 0.94
C THR A 47 12.52 -8.52 2.14
N TYR A 48 11.21 -8.36 1.96
CA TYR A 48 10.18 -8.78 2.87
C TYR A 48 8.96 -9.21 2.06
N ARG A 49 8.10 -10.02 2.64
CA ARG A 49 6.82 -10.42 2.05
C ARG A 49 5.70 -10.42 3.06
N MET A 50 4.51 -10.04 2.63
CA MET A 50 3.31 -10.18 3.42
C MET A 50 2.95 -11.67 3.53
N THR A 51 2.79 -12.16 4.76
CA THR A 51 2.49 -13.57 5.05
C THR A 51 1.23 -13.75 5.89
N GLY A 52 0.48 -12.66 6.10
CA GLY A 52 -0.80 -12.70 6.79
C GLY A 52 -1.53 -11.38 6.61
N TRP A 53 -2.79 -11.46 6.22
CA TRP A 53 -3.73 -10.35 6.09
C TRP A 53 -5.09 -10.78 6.63
N ASN A 54 -5.68 -9.95 7.50
CA ASN A 54 -7.05 -10.13 7.95
C ASN A 54 -7.74 -8.76 8.08
N ALA A 55 -8.94 -8.65 7.55
CA ALA A 55 -9.66 -7.39 7.45
C ALA A 55 -11.18 -7.57 7.60
N ASP A 56 -11.79 -6.70 8.39
CA ASP A 56 -13.23 -6.48 8.44
C ASP A 56 -13.57 -5.30 7.52
N LEU A 57 -13.91 -5.62 6.27
CA LEU A 57 -14.03 -4.66 5.16
C LEU A 57 -15.31 -3.82 5.20
N ARG A 58 -15.37 -2.93 6.18
CA ARG A 58 -16.41 -1.90 6.34
C ARG A 58 -15.80 -0.68 7.01
N ALA A 59 -16.42 0.48 6.86
CA ALA A 59 -16.04 1.67 7.63
C ALA A 59 -16.07 1.36 9.15
N GLY A 60 -15.03 1.78 9.86
CA GLY A 60 -14.77 1.47 11.27
C GLY A 60 -14.23 0.07 11.55
N GLY A 61 -14.22 -0.82 10.56
CA GLY A 61 -13.70 -2.19 10.64
C GLY A 61 -12.18 -2.20 10.82
N ARG A 62 -11.66 -3.25 11.48
CA ARG A 62 -10.22 -3.39 11.77
C ARG A 62 -9.53 -4.22 10.70
N TRP A 63 -8.25 -3.94 10.50
CA TRP A 63 -7.37 -4.78 9.70
C TRP A 63 -6.05 -5.03 10.43
N ASN A 64 -5.40 -6.14 10.11
CA ASN A 64 -4.05 -6.48 10.57
C ASN A 64 -3.25 -7.16 9.46
N VAL A 65 -1.93 -7.00 9.55
CA VAL A 65 -0.97 -7.55 8.62
C VAL A 65 0.25 -8.09 9.35
N THR A 66 0.87 -9.13 8.79
CA THR A 66 2.21 -9.57 9.18
C THR A 66 3.11 -9.57 7.95
N MET A 67 4.19 -8.79 8.01
CA MET A 67 5.30 -8.89 7.06
C MET A 67 6.37 -9.81 7.63
N ARG A 68 7.03 -10.58 6.76
CA ARG A 68 8.22 -11.38 7.10
C ARG A 68 9.40 -10.93 6.26
N THR A 69 10.50 -10.56 6.89
CA THR A 69 11.75 -10.18 6.24
C THR A 69 12.53 -11.40 5.74
N ALA A 70 13.51 -11.19 4.87
CA ALA A 70 14.40 -12.25 4.38
C ALA A 70 15.17 -12.99 5.49
N ASP A 71 15.52 -12.29 6.57
CA ASP A 71 16.15 -12.87 7.78
C ASP A 71 15.14 -13.51 8.75
N GLY A 72 13.87 -13.61 8.37
CA GLY A 72 12.83 -14.33 9.10
C GLY A 72 12.12 -13.53 10.20
N LYS A 73 12.48 -12.26 10.44
CA LYS A 73 11.78 -11.40 11.41
C LYS A 73 10.34 -11.13 10.99
N ARG A 74 9.45 -11.08 11.97
CA ARG A 74 8.03 -10.72 11.79
C ARG A 74 7.82 -9.26 12.15
N LEU A 75 7.18 -8.51 11.26
CA LEU A 75 6.85 -7.09 11.44
C LEU A 75 5.33 -6.92 11.37
N PRO A 76 4.62 -7.04 12.51
CA PRO A 76 3.18 -6.85 12.57
C PRO A 76 2.78 -5.37 12.51
N ALA A 77 1.67 -5.08 11.84
CA ALA A 77 1.01 -3.79 11.83
C ALA A 77 -0.51 -3.95 11.71
N GLY A 78 -1.25 -2.88 11.96
CA GLY A 78 -2.70 -2.88 11.78
C GLY A 78 -3.31 -1.50 11.86
N GLY A 79 -4.63 -1.44 11.76
CA GLY A 79 -5.36 -0.19 11.81
C GLY A 79 -6.85 -0.37 11.63
N ARG A 80 -7.53 0.70 11.19
CA ARG A 80 -8.97 0.71 10.92
C ARG A 80 -9.25 1.33 9.57
N PHE A 81 -10.24 0.81 8.86
CA PHE A 81 -10.80 1.51 7.69
C PHE A 81 -11.60 2.71 8.17
N LEU A 82 -11.22 3.90 7.73
CA LEU A 82 -11.93 5.14 8.01
C LEU A 82 -13.02 5.36 6.96
N GLU A 83 -12.69 5.14 5.69
CA GLU A 83 -13.59 5.32 4.56
C GLU A 83 -13.42 4.17 3.55
N ILE A 84 -14.53 3.69 3.00
CA ILE A 84 -14.55 2.72 1.91
C ILE A 84 -15.59 3.20 0.89
N GLU A 85 -15.12 3.70 -0.25
CA GLU A 85 -15.94 4.16 -1.37
C GLU A 85 -15.47 3.43 -2.63
N THR A 86 -15.94 2.20 -2.81
CA THR A 86 -15.53 1.38 -3.95
C THR A 86 -16.18 1.85 -5.26
N PRO A 87 -15.44 1.92 -6.39
CA PRO A 87 -14.04 1.51 -6.54
C PRO A 87 -13.03 2.67 -6.52
N ARG A 88 -13.37 3.80 -5.90
CA ARG A 88 -12.63 5.07 -6.04
C ARG A 88 -11.64 5.34 -4.92
N ARG A 89 -11.95 4.91 -3.70
CA ARG A 89 -11.21 5.37 -2.52
C ARG A 89 -11.29 4.41 -1.34
N ILE A 90 -10.15 4.21 -0.69
CA ILE A 90 -10.04 3.58 0.63
C ILE A 90 -9.19 4.49 1.50
N VAL A 91 -9.62 4.76 2.74
CA VAL A 91 -8.81 5.44 3.76
C VAL A 91 -8.71 4.54 4.98
N GLN A 92 -7.52 4.42 5.53
CA GLN A 92 -7.27 3.60 6.70
C GLN A 92 -6.17 4.19 7.58
N THR A 93 -6.26 3.96 8.89
CA THR A 93 -5.12 4.19 9.78
C THR A 93 -4.11 3.05 9.66
N MET A 94 -2.85 3.31 10.01
CA MET A 94 -1.80 2.30 10.09
C MET A 94 -0.94 2.57 11.33
N ARG A 95 -0.63 1.52 12.09
CA ARG A 95 0.30 1.57 13.22
C ARG A 95 1.09 0.27 13.30
N TYR A 96 2.38 0.38 13.61
CA TYR A 96 3.22 -0.78 13.90
C TYR A 96 2.93 -1.34 15.30
N ASP A 97 2.95 -2.66 15.42
CA ASP A 97 2.87 -3.36 16.71
C ASP A 97 4.27 -3.60 17.33
N TRP A 98 5.28 -2.93 16.78
CA TRP A 98 6.67 -2.89 17.22
C TRP A 98 7.19 -1.44 17.15
N ASP A 99 8.31 -1.15 17.83
CA ASP A 99 8.88 0.20 17.84
C ASP A 99 9.69 0.46 16.58
N HIS A 100 9.06 1.11 15.58
CA HIS A 100 9.73 1.46 14.32
C HIS A 100 10.89 2.44 14.57
N PRO A 101 12.08 2.27 13.95
CA PRO A 101 13.26 3.05 14.33
C PRO A 101 13.10 4.56 14.11
N ALA A 102 12.32 4.96 13.10
CA ALA A 102 12.09 6.37 12.77
C ALA A 102 10.69 6.90 13.12
N LEU A 103 9.73 6.02 13.48
CA LEU A 103 8.31 6.39 13.67
C LEU A 103 7.75 5.92 15.03
N GLY A 104 8.49 5.07 15.75
CA GLY A 104 8.02 4.38 16.94
C GLY A 104 6.70 3.64 16.66
N ARG A 105 5.72 3.89 17.52
CA ARG A 105 4.34 3.38 17.41
C ARG A 105 3.34 4.47 17.03
N HIS A 106 3.80 5.54 16.39
CA HIS A 106 2.91 6.60 15.92
C HIS A 106 1.92 6.04 14.89
N GLU A 107 0.66 6.48 14.98
CA GLU A 107 -0.38 6.07 14.02
C GLU A 107 -0.40 7.08 12.86
N THR A 108 -0.36 6.56 11.63
CA THR A 108 -0.46 7.35 10.40
C THR A 108 -1.79 7.08 9.69
N THR A 109 -2.11 7.89 8.70
CA THR A 109 -3.29 7.70 7.83
C THR A 109 -2.86 7.48 6.39
N LEU A 110 -3.43 6.47 5.75
CA LEU A 110 -3.15 6.02 4.40
C LEU A 110 -4.42 6.07 3.57
N ALA A 111 -4.38 6.80 2.46
CA ALA A 111 -5.44 6.84 1.46
C ALA A 111 -4.96 6.21 0.14
N TYR A 112 -5.77 5.31 -0.41
CA TYR A 112 -5.69 4.84 -1.79
C TYR A 112 -6.75 5.57 -2.61
N LEU A 113 -6.34 6.27 -3.66
CA LEU A 113 -7.21 6.99 -4.59
C LEU A 113 -7.06 6.36 -5.98
N LEU A 114 -8.17 5.95 -6.58
CA LEU A 114 -8.21 5.22 -7.83
C LEU A 114 -8.95 6.05 -8.88
N GLU A 115 -8.26 6.32 -9.99
CA GLU A 115 -8.81 7.03 -11.14
C GLU A 115 -8.77 6.11 -12.37
N PRO A 116 -9.92 5.82 -13.02
CA PRO A 116 -9.92 5.09 -14.28
C PRO A 116 -9.16 5.87 -15.36
N ILE A 117 -8.29 5.20 -16.11
CA ILE A 117 -7.57 5.74 -17.26
C ILE A 117 -7.74 4.80 -18.46
N ALA A 118 -7.45 5.26 -19.68
CA ALA A 118 -7.67 4.48 -20.90
C ALA A 118 -7.01 3.08 -20.89
N GLY A 119 -5.91 2.90 -20.15
CA GLY A 119 -5.17 1.62 -20.03
C GLY A 119 -5.40 0.85 -18.73
N GLY A 120 -6.32 1.26 -17.87
CA GLY A 120 -6.56 0.63 -16.56
C GLY A 120 -6.87 1.65 -15.47
N THR A 121 -6.05 1.67 -14.43
CA THR A 121 -6.26 2.53 -13.25
C THR A 121 -4.99 3.27 -12.87
N ARG A 122 -5.09 4.58 -12.63
CA ARG A 122 -4.08 5.33 -11.89
C ARG A 122 -4.37 5.22 -10.41
N LEU A 123 -3.46 4.61 -9.66
CA LEU A 123 -3.49 4.55 -8.21
C LEU A 123 -2.61 5.65 -7.66
N THR A 124 -3.18 6.52 -6.82
CA THR A 124 -2.44 7.50 -6.02
C THR A 124 -2.54 7.13 -4.54
N ILE A 125 -1.41 7.17 -3.85
CA ILE A 125 -1.28 6.93 -2.42
C ILE A 125 -0.98 8.25 -1.74
N CYS A 126 -1.78 8.61 -0.74
CA CYS A 126 -1.48 9.68 0.19
C CYS A 126 -1.26 9.05 1.58
N HIS A 127 -0.04 9.04 2.07
CA HIS A 127 0.28 8.55 3.41
C HIS A 127 0.75 9.73 4.25
N GLY A 128 -0.01 10.12 5.27
CA GLY A 128 0.27 11.29 6.11
C GLY A 128 0.15 10.99 7.59
N GLY A 129 0.31 12.03 8.41
CA GLY A 129 0.38 11.89 9.86
C GLY A 129 1.76 11.43 10.33
N PHE A 130 2.82 11.81 9.60
CA PHE A 130 4.19 11.57 10.05
C PHE A 130 4.63 12.56 11.14
N ALA A 131 3.81 13.53 11.55
CA ALA A 131 4.01 14.35 12.75
C ALA A 131 5.42 14.98 12.86
N GLY A 132 6.02 15.35 11.72
CA GLY A 132 7.36 15.91 11.68
C GLY A 132 8.50 14.89 11.84
N PHE A 133 8.28 13.61 11.52
CA PHE A 133 9.31 12.57 11.37
C PHE A 133 9.78 12.46 9.90
N PRO A 134 10.67 13.34 9.40
CA PRO A 134 11.04 13.39 7.98
C PRO A 134 11.74 12.12 7.48
N ASP A 135 12.57 11.49 8.31
CA ASP A 135 13.25 10.24 7.96
C ASP A 135 12.25 9.09 7.78
N ALA A 136 11.20 9.06 8.60
CA ALA A 136 10.11 8.09 8.44
C ALA A 136 9.36 8.35 7.12
N ALA A 137 8.98 9.59 6.83
CA ALA A 137 8.30 9.93 5.58
C ALA A 137 9.15 9.57 4.35
N ALA A 138 10.44 9.93 4.34
CA ALA A 138 11.35 9.59 3.25
C ALA A 138 11.51 8.07 3.07
N GLY A 139 11.65 7.31 4.16
CA GLY A 139 11.72 5.85 4.12
C GLY A 139 10.43 5.19 3.60
N HIS A 140 9.27 5.78 3.92
CA HIS A 140 7.98 5.34 3.40
C HIS A 140 7.81 5.64 1.91
N ALA A 141 8.31 6.78 1.40
CA ALA A 141 8.30 7.07 -0.04
C ALA A 141 9.11 6.02 -0.83
N GLY A 142 10.33 5.72 -0.40
CA GLY A 142 11.14 4.67 -1.03
C GLY A 142 10.47 3.29 -0.97
N SER A 143 9.77 3.00 0.14
CA SER A 143 8.99 1.77 0.29
C SER A 143 7.80 1.73 -0.67
N TRP A 144 7.05 2.82 -0.82
CA TRP A 144 5.89 2.88 -1.72
C TRP A 144 6.27 2.71 -3.18
N THR A 145 7.38 3.31 -3.64
CA THR A 145 7.88 3.07 -5.00
C THR A 145 8.08 1.57 -5.26
N ARG A 146 8.69 0.85 -4.30
CA ARG A 146 8.91 -0.59 -4.40
C ARG A 146 7.60 -1.38 -4.39
N VAL A 147 6.71 -1.08 -3.44
CA VAL A 147 5.41 -1.77 -3.30
C VAL A 147 4.56 -1.62 -4.56
N LEU A 148 4.47 -0.40 -5.09
CA LEU A 148 3.73 -0.14 -6.33
C LEU A 148 4.35 -0.87 -7.54
N GLY A 149 5.67 -1.03 -7.57
CA GLY A 149 6.34 -1.82 -8.61
C GLY A 149 5.95 -3.30 -8.56
N TRP A 150 5.82 -3.88 -7.37
CA TRP A 150 5.32 -5.25 -7.22
C TRP A 150 3.86 -5.40 -7.65
N LEU A 151 2.99 -4.44 -7.27
CA LEU A 151 1.58 -4.45 -7.68
C LEU A 151 1.44 -4.35 -9.20
N GLN A 152 2.16 -3.40 -9.82
CA GLN A 152 2.16 -3.19 -11.27
C GLN A 152 2.59 -4.46 -12.01
N ARG A 153 3.67 -5.12 -11.57
CA ARG A 153 4.12 -6.40 -12.13
C ARG A 153 3.08 -7.50 -11.98
N TYR A 154 2.51 -7.65 -10.78
CA TYR A 154 1.49 -8.66 -10.50
C TYR A 154 0.28 -8.52 -11.42
N LEU A 155 -0.27 -7.32 -11.55
CA LEU A 155 -1.43 -7.06 -12.40
C LEU A 155 -1.10 -7.21 -13.89
N SER A 156 0.12 -6.85 -14.30
CA SER A 156 0.58 -7.05 -15.69
C SER A 156 0.63 -8.53 -16.09
N THR A 157 0.97 -9.43 -15.15
CA THR A 157 1.04 -10.88 -15.41
C THR A 157 -0.32 -11.58 -15.43
N ARG A 158 -1.40 -10.90 -15.00
CA ARG A 158 -2.74 -11.49 -14.97
C ARG A 158 -3.49 -11.35 -16.29
N GLY A 159 -3.06 -10.45 -17.18
CA GLY A 159 -3.71 -10.16 -18.47
C GLY A 159 -5.14 -9.62 -18.32
N PRO A 160 -5.66 -8.83 -19.28
CA PRO A 160 -7.09 -8.61 -19.33
C PRO A 160 -7.80 -9.94 -19.62
N VAL A 161 -8.87 -10.23 -18.88
CA VAL A 161 -9.78 -11.35 -19.19
C VAL A 161 -10.47 -11.09 -20.53
#